data_AF-A0A533SEF0-F1
#
_entry.id   AF-A0A533SEF0-F1
#
_cell.length_a   1.000
_cell.length_b   1.000
_cell.length_c   1.000
_cell.angle_alpha   90.00
_cell.angle_beta   90.00
_cell.angle_gamma   90.00
#
_symmetry.space_group_name_H-M   'P 1'
#
loop_
_entity.id
_entity.type
_entity.pdbx_description
1 polymer ?
#
loop_
_entity_poly.entity_id
_entity_poly.type
_entity_poly.pdbx_seq_one_letter_code
_entity_poly.pdbx_strand_id
1 'polypeptide(L)'
;MERLFADSDVREFLHVHLSEGIEWFHQERFEELLKALYLASLSIFLTTDAASAEIVSETIRMHAAVRKYCDKAKLAGYRTQQFLRVTG
;
A
#
# COMPACT_ATOMS: atom_id res chain seq x y z
N MET A 1 -5.78 -3.20 -4.45
CA MET A 1 -5.77 -1.75 -4.14
C MET A 1 -7.17 -1.13 -4.24
N GLU A 2 -7.96 -1.50 -5.24
CA GLU A 2 -9.34 -0.98 -5.40
C GLU A 2 -10.19 -1.09 -4.13
N ARG A 3 -10.19 -2.26 -3.47
CA ARG A 3 -10.92 -2.44 -2.20
C ARG A 3 -10.43 -1.51 -1.08
N LEU A 4 -9.12 -1.27 -0.97
CA LEU A 4 -8.57 -0.35 0.03
C LEU A 4 -8.99 1.09 -0.27
N PHE A 5 -8.98 1.52 -1.54
CA PHE A 5 -9.40 2.86 -1.94
C PHE A 5 -10.92 3.05 -1.99
N ALA A 6 -11.70 1.98 -1.85
CA ALA A 6 -13.16 2.04 -1.68
C ALA A 6 -13.57 2.25 -0.21
N ASP A 7 -12.67 2.00 0.74
CA ASP A 7 -12.88 2.17 2.17
C ASP A 7 -12.72 3.65 2.58
N SER A 8 -13.70 4.19 3.31
CA SER A 8 -13.72 5.60 3.72
C SER A 8 -12.57 5.96 4.65
N ASP A 9 -12.24 5.07 5.58
CA ASP A 9 -11.25 5.33 6.63
C ASP A 9 -9.85 5.31 6.03
N VAL A 10 -9.63 4.41 5.07
CA VAL A 10 -8.39 4.40 4.27
C VAL A 10 -8.27 5.68 3.44
N ARG A 11 -9.35 6.14 2.79
CA ARG A 11 -9.32 7.38 2.01
C ARG A 11 -9.06 8.61 2.87
N GLU A 12 -9.66 8.66 4.07
CA GLU A 12 -9.39 9.71 5.06
C GLU A 12 -7.93 9.68 5.51
N PHE A 13 -7.41 8.50 5.89
CA PHE A 13 -6.01 8.32 6.27
C PHE A 13 -5.04 8.75 5.17
N LEU A 14 -5.34 8.43 3.91
CA LEU A 14 -4.55 8.80 2.74
C LEU A 14 -4.66 10.29 2.36
N HIS A 15 -5.49 11.05 3.07
CA HIS A 15 -5.80 12.45 2.77
C HIS A 15 -6.24 12.62 1.30
N VAL A 16 -7.13 11.74 0.85
CA VAL A 16 -7.65 11.81 -0.51
C VAL A 16 -8.40 13.13 -0.71
N HIS A 17 -8.00 13.90 -1.71
CA HIS A 17 -8.58 15.22 -1.97
C HIS A 17 -8.73 15.50 -3.47
N LEU A 18 -9.61 16.43 -3.79
CA LEU A 18 -9.83 16.90 -5.15
C LEU A 18 -9.05 18.19 -5.39
N SER A 19 -8.26 18.24 -6.45
CA SER A 19 -7.62 19.45 -6.94
C SER A 19 -7.76 19.51 -8.45
N GLU A 20 -8.32 20.61 -8.97
CA GLU A 20 -8.61 20.80 -10.40
C GLU A 20 -9.42 19.66 -11.04
N GLY A 21 -10.36 19.08 -10.29
CA GLY A 21 -11.19 17.96 -10.76
C GLY A 21 -10.47 16.61 -10.82
N ILE A 22 -9.22 16.53 -10.38
CA ILE A 22 -8.44 15.30 -10.29
C ILE A 22 -8.36 14.89 -8.81
N GLU A 23 -8.59 13.61 -8.52
CA GLU A 23 -8.43 13.06 -7.18
C GLU A 23 -6.98 12.64 -6.94
N TRP A 24 -6.41 13.10 -5.83
CA TRP A 24 -5.04 12.85 -5.41
C TRP A 24 -5.02 12.21 -4.02
N PHE A 25 -3.97 11.47 -3.71
CA PHE A 25 -3.66 11.00 -2.37
C PHE A 25 -2.25 11.43 -1.96
N HIS A 26 -1.99 11.56 -0.65
CA HIS A 26 -0.69 12.02 -0.18
C HIS A 26 0.34 10.90 -0.24
N GLN A 27 1.52 11.20 -0.80
CA GLN A 27 2.65 10.26 -0.86
C GLN A 27 3.02 9.71 0.51
N GLU A 28 3.27 10.59 1.48
CA GLU A 28 3.75 10.21 2.81
C GLU A 28 2.76 9.28 3.51
N ARG A 29 1.46 9.61 3.45
CA ARG A 29 0.39 8.77 3.98
C ARG A 29 0.31 7.42 3.29
N PHE A 30 0.49 7.38 1.98
CA PHE A 30 0.50 6.12 1.24
C PHE A 30 1.68 5.22 1.63
N GLU A 31 2.88 5.80 1.79
CA GLU A 31 4.05 5.05 2.25
C GLU A 31 3.89 4.58 3.71
N GLU A 32 3.28 5.38 4.59
CA GLU A 32 2.92 4.99 5.95
C GLU A 32 1.92 3.83 5.96
N LEU A 33 0.87 3.87 5.13
CA LEU A 33 -0.11 2.79 5.01
C LEU A 33 0.57 1.48 4.61
N LEU A 34 1.43 1.51 3.59
CA LEU A 34 2.13 0.30 3.13
C LEU A 34 3.08 -0.27 4.19
N LYS A 35 3.75 0.59 4.97
CA LYS A 35 4.57 0.15 6.11
C LYS A 35 3.72 -0.50 7.20
N ALA A 36 2.56 0.08 7.52
CA ALA A 36 1.63 -0.49 8.50
C ALA A 36 1.10 -1.86 8.04
N LEU A 37 0.69 -1.98 6.78
CA LEU A 37 0.24 -3.26 6.18
C LEU A 37 1.36 -4.30 6.18
N TYR A 38 2.59 -3.89 5.86
CA TYR A 38 3.76 -4.76 5.95
C TYR A 38 3.95 -5.27 7.38
N LEU A 39 3.93 -4.41 8.39
CA LEU A 39 4.09 -4.81 9.79
C LEU A 39 2.94 -5.70 10.28
N ALA A 40 1.69 -5.39 9.91
CA ALA A 40 0.52 -6.17 10.29
C ALA A 40 0.54 -7.58 9.66
N SER A 41 0.96 -7.70 8.41
CA SER A 41 1.10 -9.00 7.77
C SER A 41 2.28 -9.79 8.35
N LEU A 42 3.37 -9.11 8.74
CA LEU A 42 4.50 -9.77 9.41
C LEU A 42 4.12 -10.27 10.80
N SER A 43 3.32 -9.52 11.57
CA SER A 43 2.88 -9.96 12.90
C SER A 43 1.98 -11.19 12.85
N ILE A 44 1.07 -11.27 11.86
CA ILE A 44 0.25 -12.48 11.62
C ILE A 44 1.13 -13.68 11.27
N PHE A 45 2.20 -13.46 10.50
CA PHE A 45 3.09 -14.56 10.11
C PHE A 45 3.97 -15.02 11.28
N LEU A 46 4.45 -14.09 12.12
CA LEU A 46 5.27 -14.40 13.29
C LEU A 46 4.49 -15.12 14.42
N THR A 47 3.16 -15.06 14.43
CA THR A 47 2.33 -15.85 15.35
C THR A 47 2.06 -17.26 14.85
N THR A 48 2.52 -17.60 13.65
CA THR A 48 2.53 -18.98 13.16
C THR A 48 3.86 -19.63 13.56
N ASP A 49 3.85 -20.95 13.85
CA ASP A 49 5.07 -21.76 14.06
C ASP A 49 5.85 -21.96 12.74
N ALA A 50 5.94 -20.92 11.92
CA ALA A 50 6.65 -20.91 10.65
C ALA A 50 8.15 -21.06 10.86
N ALA A 51 8.80 -21.80 9.97
CA ALA A 51 10.24 -21.95 10.00
C ALA A 51 10.93 -20.61 9.67
N SER A 52 12.12 -20.36 10.22
CA SER A 52 12.84 -19.09 10.00
C SER A 52 13.09 -18.78 8.51
N ALA A 53 13.28 -19.81 7.68
CA ALA A 53 13.45 -19.64 6.23
C ALA A 53 12.16 -19.14 5.55
N GLU A 54 10.99 -19.56 6.01
CA GLU A 54 9.70 -19.11 5.50
C GLU A 54 9.47 -17.65 5.90
N ILE A 55 9.82 -17.27 7.13
CA ILE A 55 9.74 -15.88 7.60
C ILE A 55 10.60 -14.95 6.73
N VAL A 56 11.83 -15.36 6.40
CA VAL A 56 12.72 -14.58 5.53
C VAL A 56 12.17 -14.46 4.11
N SER A 57 11.70 -15.57 3.53
CA SER A 57 11.10 -15.58 2.19
C SER A 57 9.89 -14.65 2.12
N GLU A 58 9.02 -14.72 3.13
CA GLU A 58 7.83 -13.90 3.24
C GLU A 58 8.15 -12.42 3.37
N THR A 59 9.11 -12.09 4.23
CA THR A 59 9.63 -10.74 4.41
C THR A 59 10.11 -10.14 3.08
N ILE A 60 10.91 -10.88 2.32
CA ILE A 60 11.43 -10.44 1.02
C ILE A 60 10.28 -10.19 0.04
N ARG A 61 9.33 -11.13 -0.03
CA ARG A 61 8.15 -11.03 -0.91
C ARG A 61 7.31 -9.80 -0.59
N MET A 62 7.02 -9.56 0.68
CA MET A 62 6.22 -8.42 1.12
C MET A 62 6.96 -7.09 0.90
N HIS A 63 8.27 -7.04 1.17
CA HIS A 63 9.07 -5.85 0.91
C HIS A 63 9.09 -5.49 -0.58
N ALA A 64 9.23 -6.49 -1.47
CA ALA A 64 9.15 -6.29 -2.90
C ALA A 64 7.76 -5.78 -3.34
N ALA A 65 6.68 -6.28 -2.73
CA ALA A 65 5.33 -5.78 -2.99
C ALA A 65 5.17 -4.31 -2.58
N VAL A 66 5.65 -3.91 -1.39
CA VAL A 66 5.63 -2.51 -0.93
C VAL A 66 6.34 -1.61 -1.93
N ARG A 67 7.58 -1.96 -2.32
CA ARG A 67 8.34 -1.19 -3.31
C ARG A 67 7.59 -1.05 -4.64
N LYS A 68 7.03 -2.15 -5.14
CA LYS A 68 6.24 -2.16 -6.38
C LYS A 68 5.05 -1.20 -6.31
N TYR A 69 4.34 -1.12 -5.19
CA TYR A 69 3.21 -0.20 -5.04
C TYR A 69 3.66 1.25 -4.90
N CYS A 70 4.77 1.53 -4.21
CA CYS A 70 5.35 2.87 -4.20
C CYS A 70 5.76 3.33 -5.60
N ASP A 71 6.41 2.47 -6.39
CA ASP A 71 6.84 2.80 -7.75
C ASP A 71 5.64 3.06 -8.67
N LYS A 72 4.56 2.27 -8.53
CA LYS A 72 3.30 2.51 -9.24
C LYS A 72 2.61 3.81 -8.83
N ALA A 73 2.64 4.16 -7.53
CA ALA A 73 2.10 5.44 -7.05
C ALA A 73 2.88 6.63 -7.60
N LYS A 74 4.22 6.53 -7.64
CA LYS A 74 5.11 7.51 -8.29
C LYS A 74 4.81 7.66 -9.78
N LEU A 75 4.69 6.55 -10.50
CA LEU A 75 4.34 6.55 -11.92
C LEU A 75 2.97 7.19 -12.18
N ALA A 76 2.01 6.96 -11.29
CA ALA A 76 0.71 7.59 -11.34
C ALA A 76 0.72 9.08 -10.93
N GLY A 77 1.83 9.59 -10.40
CA GLY A 77 1.91 10.92 -9.79
C GLY A 77 0.94 11.08 -8.63
N TYR A 78 0.62 9.99 -7.91
CA TYR A 78 -0.33 9.97 -6.80
C TYR A 78 -1.76 10.40 -7.15
N ARG A 79 -2.13 10.33 -8.43
CA ARG A 79 -3.52 10.50 -8.89
C ARG A 79 -4.29 9.21 -8.67
N THR A 80 -5.36 9.22 -7.89
CA THR A 80 -6.07 8.00 -7.46
C THR A 80 -6.51 7.15 -8.64
N GLN A 81 -7.20 7.74 -9.62
CA GLN A 81 -7.67 6.97 -10.78
C GLN A 81 -6.51 6.37 -11.59
N GLN A 82 -5.43 7.12 -11.80
CA GLN A 82 -4.28 6.61 -12.56
C GLN A 82 -3.56 5.49 -11.79
N PHE A 83 -3.45 5.64 -10.48
CA PHE A 83 -2.87 4.63 -9.60
C PHE A 83 -3.69 3.34 -9.62
N LEU A 84 -5.01 3.43 -9.53
CA LEU A 84 -5.90 2.28 -9.63
C LEU A 84 -5.80 1.61 -11.00
N ARG A 85 -5.71 2.36 -12.09
CA ARG A 85 -5.50 1.79 -13.45
C ARG A 85 -4.21 1.00 -13.61
N VAL A 86 -3.12 1.45 -12.98
CA VAL A 86 -1.82 0.73 -13.08
C VAL A 86 -1.65 -0.35 -12.02
N THR A 87 -2.58 -0.47 -11.06
CA THR A 87 -2.56 -1.48 -9.98
C THR A 87 -3.69 -2.51 -10.06
N GLY A 88 -4.73 -2.25 -10.86
CA GLY A 88 -5.72 -3.24 -11.30
C GLY A 88 -5.11 -4.33 -12.15
#